data_AF-A0A7X0AB02-F1
#
_entry.id   AF-A0A7X0AB02-F1
#
_cell.length_a   1.000
_cell.length_b   1.000
_cell.length_c   1.000
_cell.angle_alpha   90.00
_cell.angle_beta   90.00
_cell.angle_gamma   90.00
#
_symmetry.space_group_name_H-M   'P 1'
#
loop_
_entity.id
_entity.type
_entity.pdbx_description
1 polymer ?
#
loop_
_entity_poly.entity_id
_entity_poly.type
_entity_poly.pdbx_seq_one_letter_code
_entity_poly.pdbx_strand_id
1 'polypeptide(L)'
;MNIIFHYKSLTFVAIFASFFNNCRHGKLQAGNSIGNVKDTVIISDTKPSDTTAIANATPLKNMFGINTYEWNFLQDPANPNLHHTIYEANMAIIKSFSSVRHYMNWNKLENTKGNYTYNPTNNGGWDYDFMYTRCKQDGILVLADLKNCPTWLEATYPSDMQGNENVPAPYELNKNDPASYADQARTAFQFTARYGYNNAVDKSLVKVDTRPRWTNDQVNEVKIGLGLIKYIECDNERDKWWKGPETQQTAEEYAANMSAFYDGNMGKLGKNAGVKTADPAMQVVMGGLATANIQFVKKMIAWCKANRGYRADGSINLCFDVINYHYYNNNGNILTHEKATTGVAPELSMAGQIADSFVKLANLLTKSPEVWVTESGYDINQGSYQKAVYVSSKSPMETQGDWILRTSLLYIRHGIKHVFYYQLQDDTPNADVQYATSGVSENGKPRPAASYILQVNKLMGNYTYKSTINANPLVDKYVSDNKAMYILTIPDQKGLTATYSLNLGTPNANIYTLKAGATSATKTQVATVAGKLSVKVSETPLLVEGAQ
;
A
#
# COMPACT_ATOMS: atom_id res chain seq x y z
N MET A 1 -59.30 -0.44 -28.81
CA MET A 1 -60.16 -1.62 -28.57
C MET A 1 -59.58 -2.37 -27.38
N ASN A 2 -60.02 -1.99 -26.18
CA ASN A 2 -60.88 -2.78 -25.28
C ASN A 2 -60.09 -3.86 -24.52
N ILE A 3 -60.10 -4.01 -23.18
CA ILE A 3 -60.99 -3.46 -22.13
C ILE A 3 -60.46 -3.91 -20.73
N ILE A 4 -60.59 -3.02 -19.74
CA ILE A 4 -60.98 -3.21 -18.32
C ILE A 4 -59.99 -3.70 -17.23
N PHE A 5 -59.83 -2.77 -16.26
CA PHE A 5 -59.41 -2.83 -14.85
C PHE A 5 -60.14 -3.87 -13.98
N HIS A 6 -59.58 -4.25 -12.82
CA HIS A 6 -60.36 -4.32 -11.56
C HIS A 6 -59.47 -4.08 -10.31
N TYR A 7 -59.89 -3.12 -9.50
CA TYR A 7 -59.44 -2.79 -8.15
C TYR A 7 -60.17 -3.66 -7.11
N LYS A 8 -59.53 -3.99 -5.98
CA LYS A 8 -60.22 -4.09 -4.67
C LYS A 8 -59.28 -3.70 -3.51
N SER A 9 -59.73 -2.70 -2.75
CA SER A 9 -59.21 -2.25 -1.46
C SER A 9 -59.94 -2.96 -0.31
N LEU A 10 -59.28 -3.20 0.83
CA LEU A 10 -59.96 -3.36 2.14
C LEU A 10 -59.02 -3.10 3.35
N THR A 11 -59.11 -1.86 3.84
CA THR A 11 -59.21 -1.28 5.19
C THR A 11 -59.00 -2.14 6.47
N PHE A 12 -58.10 -1.62 7.35
CA PHE A 12 -58.02 -1.56 8.84
C PHE A 12 -58.17 -2.80 9.75
N VAL A 13 -57.28 -2.91 10.77
CA VAL A 13 -57.56 -2.68 12.22
C VAL A 13 -56.25 -2.43 12.98
N ALA A 14 -56.25 -1.39 13.83
CA ALA A 14 -55.21 -1.06 14.81
C ALA A 14 -55.56 -1.66 16.18
N ILE A 15 -54.55 -2.09 16.96
CA ILE A 15 -54.70 -2.35 18.41
C ILE A 15 -53.58 -1.63 19.16
N PHE A 16 -54.00 -0.70 20.01
CA PHE A 16 -53.25 -0.03 21.06
C PHE A 16 -53.03 -1.00 22.23
N ALA A 17 -51.86 -0.96 22.86
CA ALA A 17 -51.67 -1.37 24.24
C ALA A 17 -50.68 -0.42 24.92
N SER A 18 -51.21 0.41 25.82
CA SER A 18 -50.48 1.30 26.71
C SER A 18 -50.08 0.55 27.98
N PHE A 19 -48.84 0.72 28.44
CA PHE A 19 -48.48 0.51 29.85
C PHE A 19 -47.68 1.70 30.37
N PHE A 20 -48.14 2.21 31.52
CA PHE A 20 -47.57 3.32 32.28
C PHE A 20 -46.38 2.90 33.15
N ASN A 21 -45.61 3.93 33.54
CA ASN A 21 -44.76 4.07 34.73
C ASN A 21 -43.34 3.47 34.71
N ASN A 22 -42.32 4.33 34.70
CA ASN A 22 -41.79 4.96 35.93
C ASN A 22 -40.55 5.81 35.65
N CYS A 23 -40.60 7.07 36.07
CA CYS A 23 -39.43 7.93 36.22
C CYS A 23 -38.52 7.41 37.35
N ARG A 24 -37.25 7.13 37.05
CA ARG A 24 -36.16 7.18 38.03
C ARG A 24 -34.95 7.87 37.40
N HIS A 25 -34.56 9.00 38.01
CA HIS A 25 -33.28 9.65 37.77
C HIS A 25 -32.16 8.76 38.32
N GLY A 26 -31.43 8.09 37.43
CA GLY A 26 -30.20 7.38 37.73
C GLY A 26 -29.01 8.11 37.12
N LYS A 27 -28.05 8.52 37.96
CA LYS A 27 -26.76 9.08 37.57
C LYS A 27 -26.10 8.19 36.51
N LEU A 28 -25.76 8.75 35.35
CA LEU A 28 -24.93 8.10 34.34
C LEU A 28 -23.51 7.90 34.91
N GLN A 29 -23.20 6.66 35.30
CA GLN A 29 -21.83 6.20 35.45
C GLN A 29 -21.20 6.05 34.06
N ALA A 30 -19.95 6.53 33.93
CA ALA A 30 -19.11 6.29 32.78
C ALA A 30 -18.80 4.78 32.70
N GLY A 31 -19.36 4.13 31.68
CA GLY A 31 -19.19 2.71 31.45
C GLY A 31 -20.38 2.13 30.72
N ASN A 32 -20.39 2.24 29.39
CA ASN A 32 -20.74 1.13 28.49
C ASN A 32 -20.61 1.53 27.01
N SER A 33 -19.80 0.73 26.32
CA SER A 33 -19.88 0.29 24.93
C SER A 33 -21.05 0.81 24.10
N ILE A 34 -20.73 1.53 23.02
CA ILE A 34 -21.62 1.73 21.87
C ILE A 34 -20.82 1.52 20.57
N GLY A 35 -21.11 0.41 19.88
CA GLY A 35 -20.83 0.18 18.46
C GLY A 35 -19.46 -0.36 18.06
N ASN A 36 -19.31 -1.69 18.06
CA ASN A 36 -18.21 -2.53 17.52
C ASN A 36 -17.18 -1.83 16.59
N VAL A 37 -16.15 -1.22 17.18
CA VAL A 37 -14.86 -1.07 16.50
C VAL A 37 -14.30 -2.49 16.37
N LYS A 38 -14.11 -2.98 15.14
CA LYS A 38 -13.52 -4.32 14.90
C LYS A 38 -12.01 -4.32 15.10
N ASP A 39 -11.41 -3.14 14.98
CA ASP A 39 -10.03 -2.88 15.27
C ASP A 39 -9.70 -3.15 16.76
N THR A 40 -8.68 -3.96 16.98
CA THR A 40 -8.19 -4.46 18.28
C THR A 40 -7.27 -3.43 18.93
N VAL A 41 -7.83 -2.28 19.32
CA VAL A 41 -7.04 -1.19 19.90
C VAL A 41 -6.72 -1.47 21.38
N ILE A 42 -5.43 -1.40 21.73
CA ILE A 42 -4.96 -1.46 23.11
C ILE A 42 -4.83 -0.05 23.67
N ILE A 43 -5.53 0.24 24.78
CA ILE A 43 -5.47 1.55 25.44
C ILE A 43 -4.32 1.59 26.44
N SER A 44 -3.51 2.63 26.33
CA SER A 44 -2.35 2.85 27.19
C SER A 44 -2.60 3.98 28.19
N ASP A 45 -2.13 3.79 29.43
CA ASP A 45 -2.13 4.81 30.49
C ASP A 45 -0.91 5.75 30.42
N THR A 46 -0.44 6.10 29.22
CA THR A 46 0.78 6.92 29.06
C THR A 46 0.55 8.35 29.55
N LYS A 47 1.54 8.89 30.27
CA LYS A 47 1.49 10.28 30.74
C LYS A 47 1.54 11.25 29.54
N PRO A 48 0.85 12.40 29.60
CA PRO A 48 0.93 13.41 28.54
C PRO A 48 2.37 13.83 28.21
N SER A 49 3.23 13.93 29.23
CA SER A 49 4.65 14.31 29.09
C SER A 49 5.57 13.22 28.55
N ASP A 50 5.12 11.97 28.40
CA ASP A 50 5.99 10.91 27.87
C ASP A 50 6.23 11.07 26.37
N THR A 51 7.40 11.61 26.00
CA THR A 51 7.82 11.78 24.61
C THR A 51 8.81 10.70 24.16
N THR A 52 9.05 9.67 24.98
CA THR A 52 10.06 8.65 24.66
C THR A 52 9.66 7.86 23.41
N ALA A 53 10.53 7.84 22.40
CA ALA A 53 10.31 7.04 21.20
C ALA A 53 10.34 5.54 21.52
N ILE A 54 9.55 4.75 20.78
CA ILE A 54 9.67 3.28 20.81
C ILE A 54 10.93 2.90 20.01
N ALA A 55 11.66 1.88 20.45
CA ALA A 55 12.81 1.36 19.70
C ALA A 55 12.36 0.86 18.32
N ASN A 56 13.13 1.21 17.27
CA ASN A 56 12.82 0.84 15.87
C ASN A 56 11.42 1.27 15.38
N ALA A 57 10.92 2.39 15.93
CA ALA A 57 9.61 2.90 15.56
C ALA A 57 9.55 3.36 14.10
N THR A 58 8.41 3.11 13.47
CA THR A 58 8.15 3.48 12.08
C THR A 58 7.77 4.96 12.01
N PRO A 59 8.46 5.78 11.19
CA PRO A 59 8.00 7.13 10.91
C PRO A 59 6.67 7.13 10.15
N LEU A 60 5.77 8.06 10.49
CA LEU A 60 4.44 8.15 9.87
C LEU A 60 4.51 8.31 8.35
N LYS A 61 5.52 9.02 7.84
CA LYS A 61 5.71 9.18 6.39
C LYS A 61 5.81 7.86 5.65
N ASN A 62 6.26 6.77 6.28
CA ASN A 62 6.36 5.46 5.62
C ASN A 62 4.99 4.87 5.26
N MET A 63 3.91 5.36 5.88
CA MET A 63 2.54 4.96 5.54
C MET A 63 2.00 5.71 4.30
N PHE A 64 2.79 6.62 3.73
CA PHE A 64 2.39 7.47 2.61
C PHE A 64 3.13 7.07 1.33
N GLY A 65 2.89 5.85 0.86
CA GLY A 65 3.30 5.36 -0.44
C GLY A 65 2.19 5.45 -1.48
N ILE A 66 2.55 5.47 -2.77
CA ILE A 66 1.60 5.51 -3.87
C ILE A 66 2.02 4.56 -5.00
N ASN A 67 1.09 3.78 -5.55
CA ASN A 67 1.32 2.99 -6.76
C ASN A 67 1.32 3.92 -7.98
N THR A 68 2.29 3.68 -8.84
CA THR A 68 2.59 4.52 -10.01
C THR A 68 3.09 3.67 -11.17
N TYR A 69 2.98 4.25 -12.36
CA TYR A 69 3.58 3.75 -13.58
C TYR A 69 4.54 4.80 -14.13
N GLU A 70 5.45 4.38 -15.02
CA GLU A 70 6.41 5.31 -15.60
C GLU A 70 5.76 6.47 -16.39
N TRP A 71 4.60 6.24 -17.01
CA TRP A 71 3.87 7.33 -17.69
C TRP A 71 3.37 8.39 -16.71
N ASN A 72 3.16 8.05 -15.43
CA ASN A 72 2.83 9.06 -14.43
C ASN A 72 3.97 10.07 -14.22
N PHE A 73 5.22 9.67 -14.45
CA PHE A 73 6.38 10.54 -14.32
C PHE A 73 6.76 11.23 -15.63
N LEU A 74 6.66 10.51 -16.75
CA LEU A 74 7.32 10.90 -17.99
C LEU A 74 6.36 11.36 -19.09
N GLN A 75 5.08 10.99 -19.03
CA GLN A 75 4.14 11.35 -20.09
C GLN A 75 3.56 12.75 -19.85
N ASP A 76 3.93 13.69 -20.71
CA ASP A 76 3.25 14.98 -20.83
C ASP A 76 2.05 14.84 -21.80
N PRO A 77 0.81 15.06 -21.36
CA PRO A 77 -0.37 15.02 -22.24
C PRO A 77 -0.28 15.98 -23.43
N ALA A 78 0.46 17.10 -23.30
CA ALA A 78 0.68 18.03 -24.41
C ALA A 78 1.76 17.55 -25.39
N ASN A 79 2.67 16.67 -24.94
CA ASN A 79 3.79 16.14 -25.72
C ASN A 79 3.92 14.62 -25.51
N PRO A 80 2.94 13.81 -25.96
CA PRO A 80 2.80 12.42 -25.53
C PRO A 80 3.89 11.45 -26.00
N ASN A 81 4.81 11.89 -26.85
CA ASN A 81 5.96 11.11 -27.32
C ASN A 81 7.27 11.50 -26.62
N LEU A 82 7.24 12.50 -25.74
CA LEU A 82 8.41 13.02 -25.04
C LEU A 82 8.59 12.29 -23.71
N HIS A 83 9.38 11.22 -23.68
CA HIS A 83 9.54 10.35 -22.50
C HIS A 83 10.87 10.51 -21.76
N HIS A 84 11.65 11.55 -22.09
CA HIS A 84 12.93 11.86 -21.46
C HIS A 84 12.88 13.14 -20.61
N THR A 85 11.68 13.56 -20.20
CA THR A 85 11.43 14.72 -19.34
C THR A 85 10.43 14.36 -18.24
N ILE A 86 10.54 14.98 -17.06
CA ILE A 86 9.58 14.79 -15.98
C ILE A 86 8.36 15.66 -16.25
N TYR A 87 7.18 15.06 -16.20
CA TYR A 87 5.91 15.78 -16.17
C TYR A 87 5.68 16.37 -14.77
N GLU A 88 6.12 17.61 -14.58
CA GLU A 88 6.18 18.27 -13.27
C GLU A 88 4.83 18.37 -12.54
N ALA A 89 3.71 18.42 -13.26
CA ALA A 89 2.39 18.49 -12.63
C ALA A 89 2.08 17.22 -11.80
N ASN A 90 2.35 16.04 -12.36
CA ASN A 90 2.23 14.79 -11.61
C ASN A 90 3.33 14.68 -10.55
N MET A 91 4.57 15.10 -10.86
CA MET A 91 5.66 15.04 -9.89
C MET A 91 5.37 15.88 -8.65
N ALA A 92 4.73 17.05 -8.79
CA ALA A 92 4.30 17.88 -7.67
C ALA A 92 3.31 17.14 -6.75
N ILE A 93 2.44 16.29 -7.30
CA ILE A 93 1.54 15.44 -6.52
C ILE A 93 2.30 14.27 -5.89
N ILE A 94 3.17 13.59 -6.65
CA ILE A 94 4.00 12.47 -6.17
C ILE A 94 4.82 12.89 -4.95
N LYS A 95 5.32 14.13 -4.90
CA LYS A 95 6.03 14.70 -3.74
C LYS A 95 5.19 14.86 -2.47
N SER A 96 3.88 14.58 -2.52
CA SER A 96 3.04 14.43 -1.33
C SER A 96 3.37 13.16 -0.56
N PHE A 97 3.83 12.14 -1.28
CA PHE A 97 4.18 10.81 -0.80
C PHE A 97 5.68 10.72 -0.50
N SER A 98 6.04 9.82 0.42
CA SER A 98 7.45 9.55 0.77
C SER A 98 8.04 8.41 -0.05
N SER A 99 7.17 7.63 -0.70
CA SER A 99 7.54 6.44 -1.42
C SER A 99 6.61 6.18 -2.59
N VAL A 100 7.12 5.50 -3.61
CA VAL A 100 6.37 5.04 -4.77
C VAL A 100 6.59 3.56 -4.96
N ARG A 101 5.53 2.86 -5.35
CA ARG A 101 5.62 1.51 -5.90
C ARG A 101 5.45 1.64 -7.41
N HIS A 102 6.50 1.30 -8.15
CA HIS A 102 6.48 1.33 -9.60
C HIS A 102 6.08 -0.04 -10.12
N TYR A 103 4.90 -0.11 -10.77
CA TYR A 103 4.50 -1.29 -11.53
C TYR A 103 5.37 -1.44 -12.78
N MET A 104 6.39 -2.27 -12.65
CA MET A 104 7.38 -2.46 -13.69
C MET A 104 7.09 -3.73 -14.47
N ASN A 105 6.46 -3.57 -15.62
CA ASN A 105 6.16 -4.68 -16.50
C ASN A 105 7.46 -5.27 -17.10
N TRP A 106 7.73 -6.56 -16.87
CA TRP A 106 8.89 -7.28 -17.38
C TRP A 106 9.04 -7.15 -18.91
N ASN A 107 7.94 -7.15 -19.67
CA ASN A 107 8.00 -6.98 -21.13
C ASN A 107 8.68 -5.67 -21.57
N LYS A 108 8.70 -4.63 -20.73
CA LYS A 108 9.41 -3.38 -21.01
C LYS A 108 10.91 -3.50 -20.79
N LEU A 109 11.33 -4.38 -19.88
CA LEU A 109 12.74 -4.66 -19.61
C LEU A 109 13.33 -5.69 -20.55
N GLU A 110 12.57 -6.69 -21.00
CA GLU A 110 13.08 -7.80 -21.81
C GLU A 110 12.08 -8.19 -22.90
N ASN A 111 11.79 -7.26 -23.82
CA ASN A 111 10.84 -7.49 -24.90
C ASN A 111 11.27 -8.62 -25.85
N THR A 112 12.57 -8.85 -26.00
CA THR A 112 13.14 -10.02 -26.67
C THR A 112 14.00 -10.76 -25.65
N LYS A 113 13.81 -12.08 -25.50
CA LYS A 113 14.56 -12.91 -24.55
C LYS A 113 16.08 -12.64 -24.62
N GLY A 114 16.68 -12.33 -23.48
CA GLY A 114 18.10 -12.05 -23.30
C GLY A 114 18.56 -10.65 -23.69
N ASN A 115 17.67 -9.78 -24.18
CA ASN A 115 17.96 -8.41 -24.61
C ASN A 115 17.25 -7.41 -23.71
N TYR A 116 18.02 -6.72 -22.86
CA TYR A 116 17.46 -5.88 -21.80
C TYR A 116 17.43 -4.40 -22.16
N THR A 117 16.33 -3.72 -21.84
CA THR A 117 16.13 -2.30 -22.13
C THR A 117 15.67 -1.51 -20.91
N TYR A 118 16.12 -0.27 -20.82
CA TYR A 118 15.91 0.63 -19.70
C TYR A 118 15.69 2.07 -20.19
N ASN A 119 16.60 2.51 -21.06
CA ASN A 119 16.72 3.87 -21.54
C ASN A 119 17.14 3.85 -23.02
N PRO A 120 16.19 3.95 -23.95
CA PRO A 120 14.75 3.82 -23.72
C PRO A 120 14.37 2.35 -23.51
N THR A 121 13.30 2.09 -22.77
CA THR A 121 12.63 0.77 -22.81
C THR A 121 12.13 0.49 -24.23
N ASN A 122 12.18 -0.78 -24.68
CA ASN A 122 11.73 -1.13 -26.03
C ASN A 122 10.23 -0.82 -26.19
N ASN A 123 9.43 -1.35 -25.28
CA ASN A 123 7.99 -1.11 -25.26
C ASN A 123 7.66 0.20 -24.51
N GLY A 124 7.13 1.18 -25.23
CA GLY A 124 6.69 2.48 -24.70
C GLY A 124 7.78 3.55 -24.64
N GLY A 125 9.06 3.22 -24.72
CA GLY A 125 10.12 4.22 -24.89
C GLY A 125 10.44 5.09 -23.68
N TRP A 126 10.17 4.57 -22.50
CA TRP A 126 10.36 5.23 -21.22
C TRP A 126 11.83 5.31 -20.81
N ASP A 127 12.19 6.36 -20.07
CA ASP A 127 13.52 6.58 -19.47
C ASP A 127 13.48 6.29 -17.96
N TYR A 128 13.80 5.05 -17.58
CA TYR A 128 13.81 4.61 -16.19
C TYR A 128 14.95 5.24 -15.38
N ASP A 129 16.14 5.47 -15.96
CA ASP A 129 17.22 6.12 -15.21
C ASP A 129 16.79 7.52 -14.76
N PHE A 130 16.13 8.28 -15.64
CA PHE A 130 15.71 9.64 -15.37
C PHE A 130 14.61 9.70 -14.30
N MET A 131 13.61 8.83 -14.42
CA MET A 131 12.54 8.68 -13.41
C MET A 131 13.11 8.34 -12.02
N TYR A 132 13.98 7.33 -11.93
CA TYR A 132 14.53 6.90 -10.64
C TYR A 132 15.56 7.90 -10.09
N THR A 133 16.33 8.56 -10.96
CA THR A 133 17.21 9.66 -10.54
C THR A 133 16.40 10.79 -9.92
N ARG A 134 15.27 11.16 -10.52
CA ARG A 134 14.39 12.17 -9.96
C ARG A 134 13.82 11.76 -8.61
N CYS A 135 13.37 10.51 -8.45
CA CYS A 135 12.89 10.00 -7.16
C CYS A 135 13.97 10.12 -6.07
N LYS A 136 15.20 9.71 -6.37
CA LYS A 136 16.33 9.82 -5.43
C LYS A 136 16.63 11.28 -5.06
N GLN A 137 16.65 12.19 -6.04
CA GLN A 137 16.89 13.62 -5.80
C GLN A 137 15.85 14.24 -4.85
N ASP A 138 14.58 13.84 -4.98
CA ASP A 138 13.48 14.32 -4.15
C ASP A 138 13.30 13.51 -2.86
N GLY A 139 14.17 12.54 -2.56
CA GLY A 139 14.11 11.73 -1.34
C GLY A 139 12.94 10.74 -1.31
N ILE A 140 12.42 10.34 -2.47
CA ILE A 140 11.30 9.40 -2.61
C ILE A 140 11.87 7.99 -2.72
N LEU A 141 11.46 7.12 -1.79
CA LEU A 141 11.81 5.69 -1.83
C LEU A 141 11.06 5.02 -2.97
N VAL A 142 11.75 4.19 -3.75
CA VAL A 142 11.14 3.39 -4.82
C VAL A 142 11.15 1.91 -4.44
N LEU A 143 9.96 1.30 -4.50
CA LEU A 143 9.77 -0.15 -4.62
C LEU A 143 9.50 -0.47 -6.09
N ALA A 144 10.40 -1.18 -6.77
CA ALA A 144 10.19 -1.60 -8.15
C ALA A 144 9.55 -3.00 -8.17
N ASP A 145 8.31 -3.12 -8.62
CA ASP A 145 7.61 -4.40 -8.73
C ASP A 145 7.82 -5.01 -10.11
N LEU A 146 8.71 -6.01 -10.21
CA LEU A 146 8.93 -6.76 -11.45
C LEU A 146 7.78 -7.76 -11.63
N LYS A 147 6.78 -7.34 -12.40
CA LYS A 147 5.58 -8.14 -12.67
C LYS A 147 5.35 -8.37 -14.15
N ASN A 148 4.33 -9.17 -14.42
CA ASN A 148 3.90 -9.59 -15.75
C ASN A 148 4.92 -10.42 -16.52
N CYS A 149 4.46 -11.04 -17.59
CA CYS A 149 5.28 -11.80 -18.52
C CYS A 149 5.63 -10.96 -19.76
N PRO A 150 6.81 -11.18 -20.36
CA PRO A 150 7.09 -10.74 -21.72
C PRO A 150 6.34 -11.62 -22.72
N THR A 151 6.04 -11.06 -23.89
CA THR A 151 5.22 -11.76 -24.91
C THR A 151 5.85 -13.07 -25.40
N TRP A 152 7.18 -13.16 -25.43
CA TRP A 152 7.87 -14.40 -25.80
C TRP A 152 7.71 -15.52 -24.75
N LEU A 153 7.47 -15.18 -23.49
CA LEU A 153 7.19 -16.15 -22.43
C LEU A 153 5.72 -16.58 -22.50
N GLU A 154 4.81 -15.63 -22.67
CA GLU A 154 3.39 -15.89 -22.91
C GLU A 154 3.19 -16.84 -24.10
N ALA A 155 3.95 -16.63 -25.19
CA ALA A 155 3.90 -17.48 -26.38
C ALA A 155 4.30 -18.95 -26.14
N THR A 156 4.86 -19.29 -24.98
CA THR A 156 5.10 -20.71 -24.61
C THR A 156 3.82 -21.41 -24.16
N TYR A 157 2.81 -20.66 -23.72
CA TYR A 157 1.50 -21.19 -23.28
C TYR A 157 0.57 -21.47 -24.47
N PRO A 158 -0.36 -22.43 -24.35
CA PRO A 158 -1.46 -22.61 -25.29
C PRO A 158 -2.23 -21.31 -25.47
N SER A 159 -2.69 -21.02 -26.70
CA SER A 159 -3.28 -19.72 -27.08
C SER A 159 -4.45 -19.28 -26.20
N ASP A 160 -5.24 -20.21 -25.68
CA ASP A 160 -6.38 -19.98 -24.79
C ASP A 160 -5.99 -19.78 -23.32
N MET A 161 -4.71 -19.98 -22.98
CA MET A 161 -4.13 -19.79 -21.66
C MET A 161 -3.11 -18.64 -21.61
N GLN A 162 -2.85 -17.97 -22.73
CA GLN A 162 -1.91 -16.86 -22.79
C GLN A 162 -2.46 -15.64 -22.04
N GLY A 163 -1.63 -15.06 -21.19
CA GLY A 163 -1.91 -13.80 -20.54
C GLY A 163 -0.67 -13.23 -19.89
N ASN A 164 -0.56 -11.91 -19.88
CA ASN A 164 0.59 -11.23 -19.27
C ASN A 164 0.72 -11.44 -17.76
N GLU A 165 -0.19 -12.16 -17.11
CA GLU A 165 -0.11 -12.56 -15.70
C GLU A 165 0.13 -14.07 -15.52
N ASN A 166 0.47 -14.80 -16.58
CA ASN A 166 0.94 -16.18 -16.47
C ASN A 166 2.06 -16.29 -15.42
N VAL A 167 2.20 -17.45 -14.80
CA VAL A 167 3.35 -17.78 -13.94
C VAL A 167 4.64 -17.47 -14.70
N PRO A 168 5.70 -16.90 -14.08
CA PRO A 168 6.84 -16.35 -14.80
C PRO A 168 7.86 -17.47 -15.14
N ALA A 169 7.34 -18.55 -15.73
CA ALA A 169 8.06 -19.74 -16.16
C ALA A 169 7.44 -20.24 -17.48
N PRO A 170 8.24 -20.80 -18.40
CA PRO A 170 7.69 -21.42 -19.60
C PRO A 170 6.63 -22.48 -19.28
N TYR A 171 5.65 -22.61 -20.17
CA TYR A 171 4.58 -23.60 -20.03
C TYR A 171 5.13 -25.02 -19.82
N GLU A 172 4.36 -25.86 -19.09
CA GLU A 172 4.70 -27.24 -18.68
C GLU A 172 5.93 -27.41 -17.76
N LEU A 173 6.73 -26.37 -17.50
CA LEU A 173 7.80 -26.50 -16.51
C LEU A 173 7.25 -26.70 -15.10
N ASN A 174 8.01 -27.45 -14.30
CA ASN A 174 7.65 -27.76 -12.93
C ASN A 174 7.75 -26.50 -12.06
N LYS A 175 6.60 -25.95 -11.67
CA LYS A 175 6.49 -24.78 -10.78
C LYS A 175 7.13 -24.99 -9.39
N ASN A 176 7.39 -26.23 -8.97
CA ASN A 176 8.10 -26.51 -7.72
C ASN A 176 9.63 -26.46 -7.84
N ASP A 177 10.16 -26.40 -9.07
CA ASP A 177 11.60 -26.31 -9.31
C ASP A 177 12.01 -24.84 -9.50
N PRO A 178 12.88 -24.29 -8.63
CA PRO A 178 13.44 -22.95 -8.83
C PRO A 178 14.08 -22.73 -10.21
N ALA A 179 14.61 -23.78 -10.86
CA ALA A 179 15.19 -23.66 -12.20
C ALA A 179 14.19 -23.24 -13.29
N SER A 180 12.89 -23.49 -13.09
CA SER A 180 11.84 -23.08 -14.01
C SER A 180 11.71 -21.56 -14.14
N TYR A 181 12.20 -20.81 -13.14
CA TYR A 181 12.12 -19.35 -13.04
C TYR A 181 13.43 -18.64 -13.42
N ALA A 182 14.36 -19.35 -14.06
CA ALA A 182 15.70 -18.83 -14.36
C ALA A 182 15.70 -17.56 -15.22
N ASP A 183 14.73 -17.41 -16.13
CA ASP A 183 14.64 -16.22 -16.97
C ASP A 183 14.20 -14.99 -16.16
N GLN A 184 13.20 -15.11 -15.27
CA GLN A 184 12.81 -14.02 -14.37
C GLN A 184 13.98 -13.64 -13.43
N ALA A 185 14.68 -14.64 -12.90
CA ALA A 185 15.85 -14.42 -12.04
C ALA A 185 16.99 -13.69 -12.75
N ARG A 186 17.20 -13.93 -14.06
CA ARG A 186 18.17 -13.19 -14.87
C ARG A 186 17.74 -11.74 -15.08
N THR A 187 16.46 -11.49 -15.35
CA THR A 187 15.94 -10.12 -15.46
C THR A 187 16.12 -9.35 -14.16
N ALA A 188 15.80 -9.99 -13.02
CA ALA A 188 16.03 -9.41 -11.70
C ALA A 188 17.51 -9.06 -11.50
N PHE A 189 18.43 -9.97 -11.85
CA PHE A 189 19.87 -9.70 -11.81
C PHE A 189 20.25 -8.48 -12.66
N GLN A 190 19.78 -8.37 -13.91
CA GLN A 190 20.14 -7.24 -14.79
C GLN A 190 19.61 -5.91 -14.25
N PHE A 191 18.35 -5.88 -13.80
CA PHE A 191 17.76 -4.70 -13.18
C PHE A 191 18.55 -4.27 -11.93
N THR A 192 18.86 -5.23 -11.06
CA THR A 192 19.62 -4.98 -9.83
C THR A 192 21.05 -4.55 -10.12
N ALA A 193 21.73 -5.16 -11.11
CA ALA A 193 23.08 -4.77 -11.49
C ALA A 193 23.13 -3.31 -11.94
N ARG A 194 22.13 -2.86 -12.69
CA ARG A 194 22.01 -1.46 -13.13
C ARG A 194 21.69 -0.51 -11.98
N TYR A 195 20.59 -0.75 -11.27
CA TYR A 195 20.00 0.23 -10.36
C TYR A 195 20.36 0.06 -8.89
N GLY A 196 20.94 -1.07 -8.52
CA GLY A 196 21.47 -1.32 -7.18
C GLY A 196 22.70 -0.47 -6.87
N TYR A 197 23.24 -0.66 -5.67
CA TYR A 197 24.37 0.09 -5.13
C TYR A 197 25.71 -0.64 -5.32
N ASN A 198 25.69 -1.92 -5.72
CA ASN A 198 26.91 -2.65 -6.00
C ASN A 198 27.56 -2.19 -7.32
N ASN A 199 28.71 -1.55 -7.23
CA ASN A 199 29.51 -1.12 -8.39
C ASN A 199 30.51 -2.19 -8.87
N ALA A 200 30.62 -3.33 -8.19
CA ALA A 200 31.58 -4.39 -8.46
C ALA A 200 30.98 -5.59 -9.21
N VAL A 201 29.79 -5.45 -9.79
CA VAL A 201 29.22 -6.49 -10.65
C VAL A 201 30.12 -6.69 -11.87
N ASP A 202 30.42 -7.95 -12.19
CA ASP A 202 31.20 -8.29 -13.39
C ASP A 202 30.48 -7.79 -14.64
N LYS A 203 31.10 -6.83 -15.34
CA LYS A 203 30.54 -6.19 -16.52
C LYS A 203 30.23 -7.18 -17.65
N SER A 204 30.93 -8.31 -17.71
CA SER A 204 30.66 -9.35 -18.72
C SER A 204 29.32 -10.07 -18.53
N LEU A 205 28.75 -10.00 -17.33
CA LEU A 205 27.45 -10.59 -16.99
C LEU A 205 26.28 -9.64 -17.29
N VAL A 206 26.55 -8.35 -17.50
CA VAL A 206 25.52 -7.33 -17.70
C VAL A 206 25.27 -7.15 -19.20
N LYS A 207 24.00 -7.31 -19.60
CA LYS A 207 23.55 -7.33 -20.99
C LYS A 207 22.54 -6.21 -21.21
N VAL A 208 22.56 -5.63 -22.41
CA VAL A 208 21.58 -4.64 -22.88
C VAL A 208 21.31 -4.85 -24.36
N ASP A 209 20.14 -4.42 -24.83
CA ASP A 209 19.83 -4.35 -26.25
C ASP A 209 20.44 -3.10 -26.88
N THR A 210 21.53 -3.28 -27.63
CA THR A 210 22.22 -2.18 -28.32
C THR A 210 21.63 -1.89 -29.70
N ARG A 211 20.53 -2.55 -30.10
CA ARG A 211 19.86 -2.29 -31.37
C ARG A 211 18.97 -1.05 -31.22
N PRO A 212 18.99 -0.11 -32.18
CA PRO A 212 18.06 1.01 -32.14
C PRO A 212 16.64 0.53 -32.47
N ARG A 213 15.62 1.14 -31.85
CA ARG A 213 14.21 0.78 -32.14
C ARG A 213 13.78 1.23 -33.54
N TRP A 214 14.37 2.31 -34.04
CA TRP A 214 14.26 2.82 -35.41
C TRP A 214 15.54 3.59 -35.79
N THR A 215 15.69 3.96 -37.07
CA THR A 215 16.88 4.68 -37.56
C THR A 215 17.18 5.95 -36.76
N ASN A 216 18.43 6.07 -36.27
CA ASN A 216 18.93 7.18 -35.44
C ASN A 216 18.33 7.29 -34.04
N ASP A 217 17.66 6.26 -33.53
CA ASP A 217 17.23 6.22 -32.13
C ASP A 217 18.43 5.96 -31.19
N GLN A 218 18.29 6.40 -29.94
CA GLN A 218 19.26 6.11 -28.88
C GLN A 218 19.21 4.62 -28.50
N VAL A 219 20.38 4.06 -28.19
CA VAL A 219 20.54 2.63 -27.85
C VAL A 219 20.81 2.47 -26.35
N ASN A 220 20.49 1.30 -25.80
CA ASN A 220 20.78 1.05 -24.39
C ASN A 220 22.29 0.85 -24.17
N GLU A 221 22.76 1.34 -23.02
CA GLU A 221 24.15 1.22 -22.58
C GLU A 221 24.25 0.42 -21.29
N VAL A 222 25.35 -0.32 -21.15
CA VAL A 222 25.69 -1.01 -19.90
C VAL A 222 26.01 0.04 -18.83
N LYS A 223 25.17 0.12 -17.80
CA LYS A 223 25.40 0.86 -16.56
C LYS A 223 25.29 -0.09 -15.38
N ILE A 224 26.10 0.14 -14.36
CA ILE A 224 26.21 -0.72 -13.17
C ILE A 224 26.24 0.17 -11.93
N GLY A 225 25.53 -0.21 -10.88
CA GLY A 225 25.66 0.41 -9.56
C GLY A 225 25.20 1.87 -9.50
N LEU A 226 24.11 2.23 -10.19
CA LEU A 226 23.60 3.63 -10.17
C LEU A 226 23.12 4.07 -8.77
N GLY A 227 22.86 3.13 -7.87
CA GLY A 227 22.43 3.37 -6.50
C GLY A 227 21.10 4.11 -6.43
N LEU A 228 20.14 3.73 -7.28
CA LEU A 228 18.85 4.40 -7.40
C LEU A 228 17.73 3.62 -6.71
N ILE A 229 17.82 2.28 -6.67
CA ILE A 229 16.78 1.41 -6.15
C ILE A 229 17.33 0.60 -4.97
N LYS A 230 16.56 0.56 -3.88
CA LYS A 230 16.88 -0.24 -2.68
C LYS A 230 15.98 -1.47 -2.52
N TYR A 231 14.76 -1.42 -3.07
CA TYR A 231 13.77 -2.48 -2.92
C TYR A 231 13.26 -2.92 -4.29
N ILE A 232 13.19 -4.23 -4.49
CA ILE A 232 12.56 -4.86 -5.65
C ILE A 232 11.56 -5.91 -5.15
N GLU A 233 10.38 -5.91 -5.75
CA GLU A 233 9.32 -6.90 -5.49
C GLU A 233 9.28 -7.94 -6.60
N CYS A 234 9.08 -9.19 -6.18
CA CYS A 234 8.98 -10.33 -7.07
C CYS A 234 7.52 -10.63 -7.39
N ASP A 235 7.01 -10.04 -8.46
CA ASP A 235 5.68 -10.31 -9.00
C ASP A 235 4.53 -9.89 -8.07
N ASN A 236 3.28 -10.15 -8.50
CA ASN A 236 2.08 -9.60 -7.89
C ASN A 236 0.98 -10.66 -7.72
N GLU A 237 0.52 -10.88 -6.48
CA GLU A 237 -0.71 -11.62 -6.16
C GLU A 237 -0.75 -13.06 -6.68
N ARG A 238 0.31 -13.83 -6.51
CA ARG A 238 0.37 -15.21 -7.00
C ARG A 238 -0.63 -16.16 -6.33
N ASP A 239 -1.33 -15.72 -5.29
CA ASP A 239 -2.45 -16.39 -4.63
C ASP A 239 -3.85 -15.86 -5.06
N LYS A 240 -3.93 -15.08 -6.16
CA LYS A 240 -5.21 -14.55 -6.67
C LYS A 240 -6.19 -15.67 -7.03
N TRP A 241 -7.43 -15.57 -6.58
CA TRP A 241 -8.46 -16.62 -6.80
C TRP A 241 -9.38 -16.35 -7.99
N TRP A 242 -9.31 -15.16 -8.59
CA TRP A 242 -10.22 -14.71 -9.65
C TRP A 242 -9.73 -15.01 -11.08
N LYS A 243 -8.57 -15.66 -11.24
CA LYS A 243 -8.00 -16.09 -12.52
C LYS A 243 -7.70 -17.59 -12.50
N GLY A 244 -7.31 -18.15 -13.65
CA GLY A 244 -7.04 -19.58 -13.80
C GLY A 244 -5.68 -20.01 -13.22
N PRO A 245 -5.45 -21.34 -13.08
CA PRO A 245 -4.23 -21.92 -12.52
C PRO A 245 -2.93 -21.52 -13.22
N GLU A 246 -3.01 -21.10 -14.48
CA GLU A 246 -1.90 -20.58 -15.29
C GLU A 246 -1.31 -19.28 -14.73
N THR A 247 -2.03 -18.57 -13.87
CA THR A 247 -1.61 -17.32 -13.21
C THR A 247 -1.25 -17.48 -11.73
N GLN A 248 -1.59 -18.64 -11.16
CA GLN A 248 -1.50 -18.94 -9.74
C GLN A 248 -0.25 -19.77 -9.39
N GLN A 249 0.23 -19.56 -8.16
CA GLN A 249 1.21 -20.42 -7.50
C GLN A 249 0.73 -20.74 -6.09
N THR A 250 0.90 -21.99 -5.68
CA THR A 250 0.86 -22.38 -4.27
C THR A 250 2.00 -21.70 -3.49
N ALA A 251 1.96 -21.76 -2.16
CA ALA A 251 3.02 -21.19 -1.33
C ALA A 251 4.38 -21.81 -1.60
N GLU A 252 4.43 -23.13 -1.85
CA GLU A 252 5.64 -23.88 -2.15
C GLU A 252 6.20 -23.54 -3.54
N GLU A 253 5.33 -23.46 -4.56
CA GLU A 253 5.71 -23.03 -5.91
C GLU A 253 6.20 -21.58 -5.92
N TYR A 254 5.54 -20.71 -5.15
CA TYR A 254 5.97 -19.33 -5.03
C TYR A 254 7.28 -19.20 -4.25
N ALA A 255 7.51 -20.02 -3.23
CA ALA A 255 8.81 -20.10 -2.56
C ALA A 255 9.92 -20.60 -3.51
N ALA A 256 9.62 -21.52 -4.43
CA ALA A 256 10.55 -21.94 -5.46
C ALA A 256 10.91 -20.79 -6.42
N ASN A 257 9.91 -20.03 -6.88
CA ASN A 257 10.11 -18.81 -7.66
C ASN A 257 10.98 -17.79 -6.91
N MET A 258 10.57 -17.44 -5.69
CA MET A 258 11.31 -16.52 -4.83
C MET A 258 12.74 -17.00 -4.58
N SER A 259 13.00 -18.30 -4.45
CA SER A 259 14.37 -18.82 -4.29
C SER A 259 15.24 -18.50 -5.52
N ALA A 260 14.69 -18.66 -6.74
CA ALA A 260 15.37 -18.28 -7.97
C ALA A 260 15.59 -16.77 -8.06
N PHE A 261 14.54 -15.98 -7.83
CA PHE A 261 14.57 -14.52 -7.89
C PHE A 261 15.51 -13.90 -6.85
N TYR A 262 15.55 -14.45 -5.64
CA TYR A 262 16.30 -13.89 -4.51
C TYR A 262 17.80 -13.94 -4.77
N ASP A 263 18.37 -15.13 -5.00
CA ASP A 263 19.82 -15.33 -5.08
C ASP A 263 20.22 -16.44 -6.09
N GLY A 264 19.39 -16.66 -7.11
CA GLY A 264 19.65 -17.70 -8.10
C GLY A 264 19.57 -19.10 -7.49
N ASN A 265 18.66 -19.29 -6.52
CA ASN A 265 18.50 -20.52 -5.74
C ASN A 265 19.80 -20.94 -5.04
N MET A 266 20.34 -20.04 -4.21
CA MET A 266 21.64 -20.17 -3.54
C MET A 266 22.78 -20.34 -4.55
N GLY A 267 22.73 -19.60 -5.67
CA GLY A 267 23.73 -19.59 -6.74
C GLY A 267 23.67 -20.76 -7.73
N LYS A 268 22.74 -21.72 -7.57
CA LYS A 268 22.60 -22.88 -8.48
C LYS A 268 22.24 -22.49 -9.91
N LEU A 269 21.62 -21.32 -10.12
CA LEU A 269 21.23 -20.82 -11.45
C LEU A 269 22.35 -20.03 -12.17
N GLY A 270 23.53 -19.94 -11.55
CA GLY A 270 24.69 -19.25 -12.11
C GLY A 270 24.88 -17.82 -11.60
N LYS A 271 25.98 -17.19 -12.03
CA LYS A 271 26.44 -15.89 -11.53
C LYS A 271 25.64 -14.69 -12.07
N ASN A 272 24.71 -14.91 -12.99
CA ASN A 272 23.90 -13.88 -13.64
C ASN A 272 22.40 -14.01 -13.32
N ALA A 273 22.06 -14.67 -12.22
CA ALA A 273 20.69 -14.89 -11.80
C ALA A 273 20.50 -14.54 -10.31
N GLY A 274 19.43 -13.81 -10.01
CA GLY A 274 19.02 -13.42 -8.68
C GLY A 274 19.46 -12.01 -8.26
N VAL A 275 18.63 -11.35 -7.47
CA VAL A 275 18.84 -10.00 -6.95
C VAL A 275 20.11 -9.93 -6.10
N LYS A 276 20.22 -10.79 -5.08
CA LYS A 276 21.35 -10.83 -4.14
C LYS A 276 22.67 -11.21 -4.81
N THR A 277 22.60 -11.88 -5.96
CA THR A 277 23.78 -12.19 -6.78
C THR A 277 24.35 -10.93 -7.44
N ALA A 278 23.50 -10.00 -7.88
CA ALA A 278 23.91 -8.70 -8.41
C ALA A 278 24.25 -7.71 -7.28
N ASP A 279 23.39 -7.60 -6.27
CA ASP A 279 23.59 -6.70 -5.13
C ASP A 279 23.05 -7.35 -3.82
N PRO A 280 23.94 -7.84 -2.95
CA PRO A 280 23.54 -8.43 -1.67
C PRO A 280 22.77 -7.47 -0.74
N ALA A 281 22.92 -6.15 -0.91
CA ALA A 281 22.29 -5.14 -0.08
C ALA A 281 20.88 -4.74 -0.53
N MET A 282 20.55 -4.94 -1.82
CA MET A 282 19.19 -4.68 -2.33
C MET A 282 18.18 -5.60 -1.64
N GLN A 283 17.10 -5.04 -1.10
CA GLN A 283 16.08 -5.77 -0.36
C GLN A 283 15.06 -6.39 -1.32
N VAL A 284 14.71 -7.65 -1.10
CA VAL A 284 13.73 -8.38 -1.89
C VAL A 284 12.42 -8.46 -1.12
N VAL A 285 11.38 -7.86 -1.69
CA VAL A 285 10.01 -7.90 -1.18
C VAL A 285 9.29 -9.05 -1.85
N MET A 286 8.66 -9.94 -1.07
CA MET A 286 7.74 -10.91 -1.70
C MET A 286 6.58 -10.16 -2.34
N GLY A 287 6.03 -10.70 -3.42
CA GLY A 287 4.85 -10.19 -4.07
C GLY A 287 3.68 -10.09 -3.09
N GLY A 288 2.93 -8.99 -3.17
CA GLY A 288 1.78 -8.79 -2.31
C GLY A 288 0.74 -9.88 -2.51
N LEU A 289 0.40 -10.59 -1.44
CA LEU A 289 -0.68 -11.58 -1.41
C LEU A 289 -2.05 -10.92 -1.55
N ALA A 290 -2.87 -11.41 -2.47
CA ALA A 290 -4.25 -10.97 -2.69
C ALA A 290 -5.22 -11.48 -1.61
N THR A 291 -5.09 -12.74 -1.18
CA THR A 291 -5.97 -13.31 -0.14
C THR A 291 -5.55 -12.81 1.25
N ALA A 292 -4.35 -12.23 1.39
CA ALA A 292 -3.75 -11.82 2.66
C ALA A 292 -3.79 -12.94 3.72
N ASN A 293 -3.53 -14.19 3.30
CA ASN A 293 -3.55 -15.34 4.19
C ASN A 293 -2.16 -15.65 4.75
N ILE A 294 -1.99 -15.41 6.05
CA ILE A 294 -0.76 -15.72 6.79
C ILE A 294 -0.26 -17.16 6.65
N GLN A 295 -1.15 -18.13 6.41
CA GLN A 295 -0.76 -19.53 6.23
C GLN A 295 0.07 -19.74 4.96
N PHE A 296 -0.13 -18.90 3.93
CA PHE A 296 0.69 -18.91 2.72
C PHE A 296 2.16 -18.61 3.07
N VAL A 297 2.40 -17.55 3.86
CA VAL A 297 3.75 -17.17 4.30
C VAL A 297 4.37 -18.23 5.22
N LYS A 298 3.59 -18.83 6.13
CA LYS A 298 4.09 -19.92 6.98
C LYS A 298 4.59 -21.11 6.17
N LYS A 299 3.88 -21.48 5.10
CA LYS A 299 4.30 -22.53 4.17
C LYS A 299 5.55 -22.15 3.39
N MET A 300 5.67 -20.90 2.93
CA MET A 300 6.91 -20.41 2.31
C MET A 300 8.11 -20.49 3.27
N ILE A 301 7.93 -20.11 4.54
CA ILE A 301 8.97 -20.20 5.57
C ILE A 301 9.37 -21.67 5.80
N ALA A 302 8.39 -22.58 5.89
CA ALA A 302 8.64 -24.01 6.03
C ALA A 302 9.40 -24.57 4.80
N TRP A 303 9.02 -24.15 3.60
CA TRP A 303 9.72 -24.51 2.36
C TRP A 303 11.16 -24.01 2.38
N CYS A 304 11.42 -22.75 2.79
CA CYS A 304 12.77 -22.20 2.91
C CYS A 304 13.60 -23.02 3.90
N LYS A 305 13.03 -23.35 5.06
CA LYS A 305 13.71 -24.18 6.05
C LYS A 305 14.08 -25.56 5.49
N ALA A 306 13.17 -26.20 4.74
CA ALA A 306 13.40 -27.53 4.17
C ALA A 306 14.40 -27.53 3.00
N ASN A 307 14.36 -26.51 2.13
CA ASN A 307 15.09 -26.52 0.85
C ASN A 307 16.34 -25.62 0.83
N ARG A 308 16.37 -24.57 1.66
CA ARG A 308 17.47 -23.60 1.78
C ARG A 308 18.21 -23.70 3.12
N GLY A 309 17.64 -24.39 4.10
CA GLY A 309 18.26 -24.63 5.40
C GLY A 309 18.37 -23.38 6.26
N TYR A 310 19.51 -23.26 6.94
CA TYR A 310 19.80 -22.21 7.92
C TYR A 310 21.03 -21.42 7.51
N ARG A 311 21.08 -20.15 7.92
CA ARG A 311 22.26 -19.29 7.82
C ARG A 311 23.21 -19.59 8.98
N ALA A 312 24.43 -19.07 8.89
CA ALA A 312 25.47 -19.26 9.92
C ALA A 312 25.07 -18.74 11.31
N ASP A 313 24.19 -17.73 11.38
CA ASP A 313 23.64 -17.18 12.63
C ASP A 313 22.45 -17.98 13.18
N GLY A 314 22.14 -19.13 12.58
CA GLY A 314 21.03 -20.01 12.99
C GLY A 314 19.66 -19.57 12.52
N SER A 315 19.52 -18.43 11.82
CA SER A 315 18.24 -18.03 11.24
C SER A 315 17.89 -18.89 10.03
N ILE A 316 16.61 -19.11 9.75
CA ILE A 316 16.17 -19.76 8.50
C ILE A 316 16.70 -18.95 7.30
N ASN A 317 17.19 -19.64 6.27
CA ASN A 317 17.62 -18.99 5.03
C ASN A 317 16.42 -18.67 4.14
N LEU A 318 15.67 -17.62 4.51
CA LEU A 318 14.52 -17.14 3.76
C LEU A 318 14.91 -16.71 2.34
N CYS A 319 13.95 -16.77 1.42
CA CYS A 319 14.07 -16.29 0.04
C CYS A 319 13.41 -14.90 -0.17
N PHE A 320 13.24 -14.13 0.89
CA PHE A 320 12.73 -12.76 0.89
C PHE A 320 13.25 -12.02 2.13
N ASP A 321 13.29 -10.69 2.06
CA ASP A 321 13.65 -9.82 3.18
C ASP A 321 12.43 -9.11 3.80
N VAL A 322 11.36 -8.94 3.02
CA VAL A 322 10.11 -8.26 3.44
C VAL A 322 8.90 -9.14 3.11
N ILE A 323 7.99 -9.27 4.08
CA ILE A 323 6.69 -9.92 3.92
C ILE A 323 5.69 -8.87 3.42
N ASN A 324 4.85 -9.25 2.46
CA ASN A 324 3.97 -8.30 1.80
C ASN A 324 2.58 -8.89 1.53
N TYR A 325 1.55 -8.06 1.64
CA TYR A 325 0.18 -8.40 1.27
C TYR A 325 -0.60 -7.18 0.81
N HIS A 326 -1.71 -7.42 0.11
CA HIS A 326 -2.65 -6.39 -0.28
C HIS A 326 -3.91 -6.50 0.56
N TYR A 327 -4.48 -5.36 0.96
CA TYR A 327 -5.78 -5.39 1.61
C TYR A 327 -6.55 -4.10 1.37
N TYR A 328 -7.68 -4.27 0.70
CA TYR A 328 -8.64 -3.21 0.41
C TYR A 328 -9.81 -3.30 1.39
N ASN A 329 -10.06 -2.22 2.11
CA ASN A 329 -11.08 -2.19 3.16
C ASN A 329 -12.48 -2.17 2.55
N ASN A 330 -13.21 -3.27 2.71
CA ASN A 330 -14.61 -3.41 2.29
C ASN A 330 -15.36 -4.33 3.25
N ASN A 331 -16.65 -4.53 3.00
CA ASN A 331 -17.51 -5.37 3.83
C ASN A 331 -17.49 -6.86 3.48
N GLY A 332 -16.65 -7.28 2.53
CA GLY A 332 -16.44 -8.70 2.23
C GLY A 332 -15.48 -9.36 3.22
N ASN A 333 -15.21 -10.65 2.99
CA ASN A 333 -14.21 -11.40 3.74
C ASN A 333 -13.17 -11.94 2.77
N ILE A 334 -11.97 -11.36 2.80
CA ILE A 334 -10.89 -11.70 1.91
C ILE A 334 -10.40 -13.14 2.10
N LEU A 335 -10.48 -13.69 3.32
CA LEU A 335 -9.95 -15.01 3.65
C LEU A 335 -10.87 -16.15 3.19
N THR A 336 -12.17 -15.88 3.13
CA THR A 336 -13.19 -16.83 2.66
C THR A 336 -13.73 -16.46 1.27
N HIS A 337 -13.16 -15.42 0.65
CA HIS A 337 -13.62 -14.82 -0.62
C HIS A 337 -15.11 -14.46 -0.62
N GLU A 338 -15.65 -14.08 0.53
CA GLU A 338 -17.01 -13.55 0.61
C GLU A 338 -17.08 -12.22 -0.14
N LYS A 339 -18.00 -12.14 -1.10
CA LYS A 339 -18.08 -11.01 -2.03
C LYS A 339 -18.38 -9.71 -1.30
N ALA A 340 -17.53 -8.71 -1.53
CA ALA A 340 -17.77 -7.34 -1.09
C ALA A 340 -18.88 -6.66 -1.92
N THR A 341 -19.61 -5.75 -1.29
CA THR A 341 -20.64 -4.92 -1.95
C THR A 341 -20.39 -3.42 -1.78
N THR A 342 -19.57 -3.03 -0.81
CA THR A 342 -19.16 -1.63 -0.61
C THR A 342 -17.83 -1.54 0.15
N GLY A 343 -17.07 -0.47 -0.10
CA GLY A 343 -15.98 -0.06 0.76
C GLY A 343 -16.49 0.33 2.14
N VAL A 344 -15.63 0.19 3.15
CA VAL A 344 -15.90 0.56 4.54
C VAL A 344 -14.72 1.31 5.15
N ALA A 345 -14.98 2.09 6.19
CA ALA A 345 -13.94 2.68 7.02
C ALA A 345 -12.99 1.60 7.53
N PRO A 346 -11.67 1.87 7.58
CA PRO A 346 -10.66 0.84 7.85
C PRO A 346 -10.82 0.18 9.23
N GLU A 347 -11.32 0.89 10.22
CA GLU A 347 -11.54 0.37 11.58
C GLU A 347 -12.75 -0.58 11.69
N LEU A 348 -13.57 -0.65 10.64
CA LEU A 348 -14.72 -1.57 10.52
C LEU A 348 -14.44 -2.79 9.65
N SER A 349 -13.24 -2.85 9.04
CA SER A 349 -12.77 -3.96 8.21
C SER A 349 -11.99 -4.99 9.05
N MET A 350 -11.31 -5.94 8.39
CA MET A 350 -10.39 -6.89 9.02
C MET A 350 -8.93 -6.41 9.02
N ALA A 351 -8.64 -5.18 8.55
CA ALA A 351 -7.27 -4.71 8.32
C ALA A 351 -6.37 -4.84 9.55
N GLY A 352 -6.85 -4.41 10.72
CA GLY A 352 -6.07 -4.47 11.97
C GLY A 352 -5.74 -5.91 12.37
N GLN A 353 -6.75 -6.79 12.31
CA GLN A 353 -6.59 -8.22 12.64
C GLN A 353 -5.62 -8.92 11.68
N ILE A 354 -5.68 -8.61 10.39
CA ILE A 354 -4.77 -9.15 9.38
C ILE A 354 -3.35 -8.64 9.66
N ALA A 355 -3.17 -7.32 9.85
CA ALA A 355 -1.88 -6.72 10.15
C ALA A 355 -1.22 -7.34 11.39
N ASP A 356 -1.97 -7.43 12.49
CA ASP A 356 -1.51 -8.08 13.73
C ASP A 356 -1.02 -9.51 13.49
N SER A 357 -1.73 -10.27 12.65
CA SER A 357 -1.37 -11.65 12.35
C SER A 357 -0.01 -11.73 11.63
N PHE A 358 0.20 -10.92 10.59
CA PHE A 358 1.45 -10.92 9.83
C PHE A 358 2.62 -10.39 10.65
N VAL A 359 2.43 -9.29 11.38
CA VAL A 359 3.47 -8.71 12.26
C VAL A 359 3.83 -9.67 13.38
N LYS A 360 2.85 -10.39 13.95
CA LYS A 360 3.13 -11.47 14.91
C LYS A 360 3.97 -12.58 14.30
N LEU A 361 3.69 -13.04 13.08
CA LEU A 361 4.52 -14.06 12.42
C LEU A 361 5.93 -13.56 12.15
N ALA A 362 6.08 -12.33 11.64
CA ALA A 362 7.38 -11.73 11.41
C ALA A 362 8.22 -11.71 12.70
N ASN A 363 7.65 -11.26 13.81
CA ASN A 363 8.33 -11.17 15.11
C ASN A 363 8.70 -12.52 15.74
N LEU A 364 8.16 -13.65 15.24
CA LEU A 364 8.60 -14.99 15.66
C LEU A 364 9.90 -15.45 14.97
N LEU A 365 10.34 -14.74 13.93
CA LEU A 365 11.56 -15.05 13.20
C LEU A 365 12.75 -14.28 13.79
N THR A 366 13.93 -14.90 13.84
CA THR A 366 15.14 -14.31 14.46
C THR A 366 15.52 -12.94 13.89
N LYS A 367 15.28 -12.71 12.58
CA LYS A 367 15.60 -11.45 11.91
C LYS A 367 14.42 -10.48 11.78
N SER A 368 13.22 -10.88 12.22
CA SER A 368 11.98 -10.08 12.19
C SER A 368 11.81 -9.28 10.89
N PRO A 369 11.58 -9.94 9.74
CA PRO A 369 11.40 -9.24 8.46
C PRO A 369 10.28 -8.20 8.56
N GLU A 370 10.43 -7.10 7.81
CA GLU A 370 9.38 -6.08 7.79
C GLU A 370 8.09 -6.64 7.17
N VAL A 371 6.95 -6.06 7.56
CA VAL A 371 5.64 -6.35 6.95
C VAL A 371 5.13 -5.09 6.27
N TRP A 372 4.86 -5.18 4.98
CA TRP A 372 4.40 -4.09 4.13
C TRP A 372 2.99 -4.37 3.60
N VAL A 373 2.28 -3.30 3.26
CA VAL A 373 1.01 -3.34 2.51
C VAL A 373 1.20 -2.55 1.22
N THR A 374 1.49 -3.24 0.12
CA THR A 374 1.83 -2.56 -1.15
C THR A 374 0.63 -2.15 -1.99
N GLU A 375 -0.57 -2.56 -1.60
CA GLU A 375 -1.81 -2.05 -2.18
C GLU A 375 -2.94 -1.97 -1.16
N SER A 376 -3.60 -0.81 -1.17
CA SER A 376 -4.85 -0.50 -0.49
C SER A 376 -5.49 0.71 -1.16
N GLY A 377 -6.77 0.99 -0.92
CA GLY A 377 -7.42 2.13 -1.55
C GLY A 377 -8.93 1.99 -1.65
N TYR A 378 -9.54 2.97 -2.30
CA TYR A 378 -10.98 3.06 -2.49
C TYR A 378 -11.27 3.74 -3.82
N ASP A 379 -12.30 3.26 -4.52
CA ASP A 379 -12.87 3.96 -5.65
C ASP A 379 -13.73 5.14 -5.21
N ILE A 380 -14.04 6.07 -6.12
CA ILE A 380 -15.03 7.12 -5.88
C ILE A 380 -16.34 6.89 -6.65
N ASN A 381 -16.33 6.03 -7.68
CA ASN A 381 -17.54 5.69 -8.43
C ASN A 381 -18.49 4.84 -7.56
N GLN A 382 -19.74 5.28 -7.45
CA GLN A 382 -20.73 4.63 -6.59
C GLN A 382 -21.24 3.27 -7.09
N GLY A 383 -20.98 2.90 -8.34
CA GLY A 383 -21.24 1.55 -8.85
C GLY A 383 -20.18 0.53 -8.43
N SER A 384 -18.95 0.98 -8.08
CA SER A 384 -17.91 0.07 -7.60
C SER A 384 -18.26 -0.51 -6.23
N TYR A 385 -17.92 -1.77 -6.00
CA TYR A 385 -18.01 -2.39 -4.68
C TYR A 385 -16.85 -1.99 -3.75
N GLN A 386 -15.80 -1.36 -4.26
CA GLN A 386 -14.68 -0.83 -3.49
C GLN A 386 -14.81 0.68 -3.21
N LYS A 387 -15.99 1.25 -3.44
CA LYS A 387 -16.26 2.68 -3.31
C LYS A 387 -16.09 3.23 -1.88
N ALA A 388 -15.56 4.44 -1.79
CA ALA A 388 -15.85 5.36 -0.72
C ALA A 388 -17.29 5.86 -0.87
N VAL A 389 -18.06 5.83 0.22
CA VAL A 389 -19.48 6.23 0.22
C VAL A 389 -19.63 7.69 0.63
N TYR A 390 -20.80 8.26 0.38
CA TYR A 390 -21.19 9.51 1.05
C TYR A 390 -21.30 9.27 2.56
N VAL A 391 -20.69 10.14 3.35
CA VAL A 391 -20.84 10.12 4.81
C VAL A 391 -21.31 11.49 5.29
N SER A 392 -22.56 11.56 5.74
CA SER A 392 -23.24 12.83 5.99
C SER A 392 -23.16 13.74 4.76
N SER A 393 -22.62 14.95 4.89
CA SER A 393 -22.44 15.92 3.79
C SER A 393 -21.17 15.70 2.96
N LYS A 394 -20.31 14.74 3.31
CA LYS A 394 -19.05 14.50 2.58
C LYS A 394 -19.29 13.75 1.28
N SER A 395 -18.63 14.22 0.23
CA SER A 395 -18.55 13.54 -1.07
C SER A 395 -17.69 12.27 -0.99
N PRO A 396 -17.83 11.34 -1.96
CA PRO A 396 -16.96 10.17 -2.06
C PRO A 396 -15.47 10.51 -2.10
N MET A 397 -15.08 11.62 -2.72
CA MET A 397 -13.67 12.08 -2.75
C MET A 397 -13.17 12.52 -1.37
N GLU A 398 -14.02 13.18 -0.57
CA GLU A 398 -13.67 13.55 0.81
C GLU A 398 -13.61 12.32 1.72
N THR A 399 -14.59 11.42 1.61
CA THR A 399 -14.58 10.14 2.33
C THR A 399 -13.37 9.28 1.96
N GLN A 400 -13.00 9.21 0.67
CA GLN A 400 -11.78 8.54 0.20
C GLN A 400 -10.55 9.13 0.89
N GLY A 401 -10.47 10.46 1.01
CA GLY A 401 -9.37 11.14 1.71
C GLY A 401 -9.29 10.80 3.19
N ASP A 402 -10.42 10.83 3.91
CA ASP A 402 -10.47 10.45 5.32
C ASP A 402 -10.07 8.98 5.53
N TRP A 403 -10.63 8.07 4.73
CA TRP A 403 -10.40 6.63 4.88
C TRP A 403 -8.98 6.21 4.47
N ILE A 404 -8.37 6.84 3.46
CA ILE A 404 -6.96 6.62 3.13
C ILE A 404 -6.06 7.04 4.28
N LEU A 405 -6.24 8.26 4.82
CA LEU A 405 -5.45 8.73 5.95
C LEU A 405 -5.65 7.85 7.19
N ARG A 406 -6.91 7.47 7.50
CA ARG A 406 -7.22 6.56 8.60
C ARG A 406 -6.64 5.15 8.38
N THR A 407 -6.53 4.70 7.14
CA THR A 407 -5.83 3.44 6.82
C THR A 407 -4.34 3.53 7.18
N SER A 408 -3.69 4.68 6.92
CA SER A 408 -2.30 4.92 7.35
C SER A 408 -2.17 4.83 8.87
N LEU A 409 -3.08 5.49 9.59
CA LEU A 409 -3.09 5.54 11.06
C LEU A 409 -3.41 4.18 11.68
N LEU A 410 -4.27 3.37 11.06
CA LEU A 410 -4.50 1.99 11.46
C LEU A 410 -3.22 1.17 11.30
N TYR A 411 -2.62 1.15 10.12
CA TYR A 411 -1.49 0.25 9.86
C TYR A 411 -0.25 0.55 10.69
N ILE A 412 0.04 1.83 10.97
CA ILE A 412 1.16 2.18 11.86
C ILE A 412 0.93 1.71 13.30
N ARG A 413 -0.31 1.70 13.80
CA ARG A 413 -0.67 1.16 15.12
C ARG A 413 -0.40 -0.34 15.22
N HIS A 414 -0.65 -1.07 14.12
CA HIS A 414 -0.45 -2.51 14.04
C HIS A 414 0.97 -2.92 13.62
N GLY A 415 1.91 -1.97 13.53
CA GLY A 415 3.33 -2.26 13.31
C GLY A 415 3.75 -2.49 11.86
N ILE A 416 2.88 -2.21 10.89
CA ILE A 416 3.23 -2.19 9.46
C ILE A 416 4.33 -1.16 9.21
N LYS A 417 5.25 -1.50 8.29
CA LYS A 417 6.44 -0.67 8.01
C LYS A 417 6.26 0.25 6.81
N HIS A 418 5.49 -0.15 5.80
CA HIS A 418 5.14 0.69 4.66
C HIS A 418 3.73 0.39 4.15
N VAL A 419 3.03 1.43 3.65
CA VAL A 419 1.72 1.31 2.99
C VAL A 419 1.76 2.06 1.67
N PHE A 420 1.26 1.44 0.60
CA PHE A 420 1.16 2.07 -0.72
C PHE A 420 -0.29 2.02 -1.21
N TYR A 421 -0.79 3.17 -1.65
CA TYR A 421 -2.17 3.29 -2.13
C TYR A 421 -2.25 3.02 -3.63
N TYR A 422 -3.26 2.27 -4.07
CA TYR A 422 -3.63 2.16 -5.47
C TYR A 422 -4.64 3.27 -5.77
N GLN A 423 -4.33 4.29 -6.57
CA GLN A 423 -3.05 4.62 -7.24
C GLN A 423 -3.01 6.12 -7.57
N LEU A 424 -1.96 6.62 -8.26
CA LEU A 424 -1.84 8.07 -8.50
C LEU A 424 -3.01 8.66 -9.31
N GLN A 425 -3.36 8.05 -10.43
CA GLN A 425 -4.45 8.48 -11.33
C GLN A 425 -5.47 7.35 -11.52
N ASP A 426 -6.71 7.70 -11.83
CA ASP A 426 -7.73 6.70 -12.19
C ASP A 426 -7.24 5.81 -13.34
N ASP A 427 -7.54 4.51 -13.26
CA ASP A 427 -7.22 3.57 -14.33
C ASP A 427 -8.17 3.78 -15.52
N THR A 428 -9.47 3.78 -15.22
CA THR A 428 -10.52 4.02 -16.21
C THR A 428 -11.51 5.03 -15.62
N PRO A 429 -11.25 6.35 -15.79
CA PRO A 429 -12.09 7.40 -15.22
C PRO A 429 -13.57 7.20 -15.54
N ASN A 430 -14.43 7.40 -14.54
CA ASN A 430 -15.89 7.24 -14.62
C ASN A 430 -16.43 5.81 -14.77
N ALA A 431 -15.61 4.78 -14.93
CA ALA A 431 -16.12 3.41 -14.94
C ALA A 431 -16.59 2.98 -13.55
N ASP A 432 -17.63 2.14 -13.52
CA ASP A 432 -18.28 1.64 -12.31
C ASP A 432 -17.69 0.31 -11.81
N VAL A 433 -16.64 -0.17 -12.48
CA VAL A 433 -15.92 -1.37 -12.09
C VAL A 433 -14.91 -1.10 -10.98
N GLN A 434 -14.51 -2.16 -10.30
CA GLN A 434 -13.54 -2.10 -9.22
C GLN A 434 -12.20 -1.51 -9.69
N TYR A 435 -11.60 -0.67 -8.85
CA TYR A 435 -10.31 -0.01 -8.98
C TYR A 435 -10.20 1.03 -10.10
N ALA A 436 -11.24 1.18 -10.92
CA ALA A 436 -11.25 2.10 -12.04
C ALA A 436 -11.07 3.57 -11.61
N THR A 437 -11.58 3.94 -10.43
CA THR A 437 -11.61 5.32 -9.93
C THR A 437 -10.90 5.48 -8.59
N SER A 438 -9.87 4.66 -8.36
CA SER A 438 -9.09 4.68 -7.12
C SER A 438 -7.97 5.73 -7.12
N GLY A 439 -7.87 6.55 -8.17
CA GLY A 439 -6.89 7.63 -8.27
C GLY A 439 -6.99 8.62 -7.12
N VAL A 440 -5.84 9.11 -6.64
CA VAL A 440 -5.74 10.19 -5.64
C VAL A 440 -5.48 11.56 -6.25
N SER A 441 -5.47 11.64 -7.58
CA SER A 441 -5.29 12.86 -8.35
C SER A 441 -6.00 12.77 -9.69
N GLU A 442 -6.26 13.94 -10.28
CA GLU A 442 -6.92 14.06 -11.57
C GLU A 442 -6.47 15.34 -12.27
N ASN A 443 -6.15 15.26 -13.57
CA ASN A 443 -5.76 16.39 -14.40
C ASN A 443 -4.61 17.25 -13.79
N GLY A 444 -3.60 16.58 -13.22
CA GLY A 444 -2.45 17.25 -12.58
C GLY A 444 -2.80 17.97 -11.27
N LYS A 445 -3.98 17.69 -10.67
CA LYS A 445 -4.41 18.27 -9.39
C LYS A 445 -4.63 17.18 -8.33
N PRO A 446 -4.25 17.42 -7.06
CA PRO A 446 -4.50 16.47 -5.99
C PRO A 446 -5.99 16.41 -5.63
N ARG A 447 -6.51 15.19 -5.37
CA ARG A 447 -7.79 14.99 -4.67
C ARG A 447 -7.60 15.22 -3.16
N PRO A 448 -8.68 15.22 -2.34
CA PRO A 448 -8.55 15.35 -0.88
C PRO A 448 -7.55 14.37 -0.26
N ALA A 449 -7.51 13.10 -0.72
CA ALA A 449 -6.56 12.10 -0.25
C ALA A 449 -5.09 12.55 -0.34
N ALA A 450 -4.62 12.96 -1.52
CA ALA A 450 -3.25 13.45 -1.70
C ALA A 450 -3.01 14.75 -0.93
N SER A 451 -4.01 15.65 -0.85
CA SER A 451 -3.90 16.90 -0.09
C SER A 451 -3.73 16.66 1.41
N TYR A 452 -4.49 15.73 1.98
CA TYR A 452 -4.42 15.38 3.39
C TYR A 452 -3.11 14.70 3.74
N ILE A 453 -2.66 13.75 2.90
CA ILE A 453 -1.34 13.12 3.05
C ILE A 453 -0.23 14.18 3.02
N LEU A 454 -0.23 15.10 2.05
CA LEU A 454 0.76 16.18 1.99
C LEU A 454 0.82 17.01 3.28
N GLN A 455 -0.35 17.39 3.80
CA GLN A 455 -0.47 18.19 5.01
C GLN A 455 0.06 17.46 6.25
N VAL A 456 -0.34 16.20 6.43
CA VAL A 456 0.10 15.37 7.56
C VAL A 456 1.58 15.03 7.43
N ASN A 457 2.08 14.72 6.24
CA ASN A 457 3.49 14.42 6.01
C ASN A 457 4.39 15.63 6.34
N LYS A 458 3.99 16.85 5.95
CA LYS A 458 4.72 18.08 6.34
C LYS A 458 4.73 18.34 7.83
N LEU A 459 3.61 18.10 8.51
CA LEU A 459 3.47 18.36 9.96
C LEU A 459 4.13 17.28 10.82
N MET A 460 3.98 16.02 10.41
CA MET A 460 4.19 14.86 11.26
C MET A 460 4.95 13.71 10.59
N GLY A 461 5.50 13.88 9.38
CA GLY A 461 6.09 12.76 8.64
C GLY A 461 7.20 12.00 9.38
N ASN A 462 7.98 12.68 10.22
CA ASN A 462 9.03 12.06 11.04
C ASN A 462 8.56 11.60 12.43
N TYR A 463 7.30 11.90 12.81
CA TYR A 463 6.77 11.41 14.07
C TYR A 463 6.51 9.92 13.99
N THR A 464 6.60 9.27 15.14
CA THR A 464 6.39 7.83 15.29
C THR A 464 5.20 7.58 16.21
N TYR A 465 4.40 6.56 15.90
CA TYR A 465 3.32 6.14 16.77
C TYR A 465 3.87 5.68 18.13
N LYS A 466 3.28 6.18 19.22
CA LYS A 466 3.65 5.84 20.59
C LYS A 466 2.60 4.99 21.28
N SER A 467 1.35 5.41 21.25
CA SER A 467 0.26 4.73 21.95
C SER A 467 -1.10 5.30 21.59
N THR A 468 -2.15 4.48 21.63
CA THR A 468 -3.53 4.95 21.69
C THR A 468 -3.92 5.19 23.17
N ILE A 469 -4.49 6.36 23.46
CA ILE A 469 -4.92 6.75 24.82
C ILE A 469 -6.45 6.80 24.99
N ASN A 470 -7.22 6.64 23.91
CA ASN A 470 -8.67 6.50 23.94
C ASN A 470 -9.18 5.78 22.70
N ALA A 471 -10.26 4.99 22.83
CA ALA A 471 -10.78 4.14 21.75
C ALA A 471 -11.91 4.80 20.96
N ASN A 472 -12.73 5.64 21.61
CA ASN A 472 -13.82 6.36 20.95
C ASN A 472 -14.08 7.72 21.64
N PRO A 473 -13.74 8.85 21.00
CA PRO A 473 -13.00 8.94 19.75
C PRO A 473 -11.63 8.26 19.84
N LEU A 474 -11.12 7.72 18.74
CA LEU A 474 -9.77 7.19 18.70
C LEU A 474 -8.79 8.36 18.91
N VAL A 475 -7.87 8.21 19.86
CA VAL A 475 -6.85 9.22 20.15
C VAL A 475 -5.48 8.57 20.19
N ASP A 476 -4.70 8.83 19.15
CA ASP A 476 -3.35 8.33 19.00
C ASP A 476 -2.33 9.40 19.37
N LYS A 477 -1.34 9.00 20.16
CA LYS A 477 -0.17 9.80 20.48
C LYS A 477 0.97 9.45 19.55
N TYR A 478 1.58 10.49 18.99
CA TYR A 478 2.76 10.44 18.16
C TYR A 478 3.87 11.27 18.79
N VAL A 479 5.11 10.80 18.67
CA VAL A 479 6.28 11.48 19.24
C VAL A 479 7.39 11.66 18.21
N SER A 480 8.05 12.81 18.27
CA SER A 480 9.29 13.11 17.55
C SER A 480 10.14 13.96 18.47
N ASP A 481 11.38 13.54 18.71
CA ASP A 481 12.28 14.18 19.66
C ASP A 481 11.63 14.33 21.05
N ASN A 482 11.41 15.58 21.49
CA ASN A 482 10.74 15.93 22.75
C ASN A 482 9.36 16.56 22.53
N LYS A 483 8.73 16.31 21.38
CA LYS A 483 7.39 16.80 21.04
C LYS A 483 6.39 15.66 21.00
N ALA A 484 5.18 15.95 21.46
CA ALA A 484 4.03 15.07 21.33
C ALA A 484 2.96 15.74 20.45
N MET A 485 2.40 14.94 19.56
CA MET A 485 1.29 15.31 18.70
C MET A 485 0.20 14.24 18.83
N TYR A 486 -1.05 14.67 18.83
CA TYR A 486 -2.19 13.78 18.98
C TYR A 486 -3.03 13.81 17.72
N ILE A 487 -3.47 12.65 17.25
CA ILE A 487 -4.44 12.55 16.17
C ILE A 487 -5.72 11.98 16.74
N LEU A 488 -6.83 12.71 16.54
CA LEU A 488 -8.16 12.37 17.03
C LEU A 488 -9.08 12.11 15.84
N THR A 489 -9.79 10.99 15.85
CA THR A 489 -10.80 10.66 14.84
C THR A 489 -11.90 9.81 15.44
N ILE A 490 -13.11 9.87 14.89
CA ILE A 490 -14.14 8.88 15.19
C ILE A 490 -13.92 7.68 14.26
N PRO A 491 -13.73 6.45 14.80
CA PRO A 491 -13.45 5.26 14.01
C PRO A 491 -14.74 4.65 13.42
N ASP A 492 -15.54 5.45 12.71
CA ASP A 492 -16.78 5.03 12.05
C ASP A 492 -16.97 5.63 10.65
N GLN A 493 -18.19 5.50 10.09
CA GLN A 493 -18.60 6.00 8.77
C GLN A 493 -20.07 6.45 8.76
N LYS A 494 -20.56 6.98 9.89
CA LYS A 494 -21.95 7.41 10.10
C LYS A 494 -22.11 8.92 10.21
N GLY A 495 -21.04 9.69 10.07
CA GLY A 495 -21.00 11.14 10.24
C GLY A 495 -21.12 11.56 11.70
N LEU A 496 -20.69 10.73 12.64
CA LEU A 496 -20.76 11.06 14.06
C LEU A 496 -19.81 12.21 14.40
N THR A 497 -20.14 12.91 15.48
CA THR A 497 -19.23 13.86 16.13
C THR A 497 -19.31 13.68 17.64
N ALA A 498 -18.21 13.92 18.34
CA ALA A 498 -18.12 13.80 19.79
C ALA A 498 -17.23 14.92 20.34
N THR A 499 -17.49 15.36 21.57
CA THR A 499 -16.59 16.25 22.29
C THR A 499 -15.66 15.41 23.16
N TYR A 500 -14.35 15.66 23.08
CA TYR A 500 -13.34 14.99 23.89
C TYR A 500 -12.50 16.00 24.65
N SER A 501 -12.18 15.68 25.91
CA SER A 501 -11.30 16.49 26.75
C SER A 501 -9.89 15.88 26.71
N LEU A 502 -9.02 16.45 25.88
CA LEU A 502 -7.64 16.01 25.74
C LEU A 502 -6.75 16.72 26.76
N ASN A 503 -6.06 15.96 27.60
CA ASN A 503 -5.07 16.50 28.53
C ASN A 503 -3.72 16.66 27.85
N LEU A 504 -3.31 17.90 27.60
CA LEU A 504 -2.02 18.24 26.98
C LEU A 504 -0.97 18.61 28.03
N GLY A 505 -1.40 19.06 29.21
CA GLY A 505 -0.50 19.54 30.27
C GLY A 505 0.19 20.87 29.96
N THR A 506 -0.26 21.58 28.93
CA THR A 506 0.32 22.86 28.45
C THR A 506 -0.72 23.97 28.51
N PRO A 507 -0.35 25.24 28.72
CA PRO A 507 -1.30 26.35 28.82
C PRO A 507 -2.06 26.60 27.52
N ASN A 508 -1.45 26.35 26.35
CA ASN A 508 -2.06 26.52 25.04
C ASN A 508 -2.12 25.19 24.26
N ALA A 509 -2.95 25.15 23.23
CA ALA A 509 -3.06 24.06 22.28
C ALA A 509 -3.09 24.58 20.84
N ASN A 510 -2.30 23.98 19.95
CA ASN A 510 -2.40 24.17 18.52
C ASN A 510 -3.32 23.09 17.95
N ILE A 511 -4.37 23.48 17.24
CA ILE A 511 -5.28 22.61 16.51
C ILE A 511 -4.99 22.77 15.02
N TYR A 512 -4.73 21.67 14.31
CA TYR A 512 -4.50 21.67 12.88
C TYR A 512 -5.64 20.96 12.15
N THR A 513 -6.36 21.71 11.32
CA THR A 513 -7.50 21.21 10.55
C THR A 513 -7.10 21.01 9.09
N LEU A 514 -7.30 19.80 8.57
CA LEU A 514 -7.00 19.44 7.19
C LEU A 514 -7.97 20.13 6.22
N LYS A 515 -7.46 20.55 5.06
CA LYS A 515 -8.25 21.25 4.03
C LYS A 515 -7.96 20.71 2.64
N ALA A 516 -8.99 20.27 1.91
CA ALA A 516 -8.81 19.76 0.54
C ALA A 516 -8.23 20.86 -0.37
N GLY A 517 -7.30 20.48 -1.25
CA GLY A 517 -6.62 21.40 -2.17
C GLY A 517 -5.59 22.33 -1.53
N ALA A 518 -5.42 22.32 -0.20
CA ALA A 518 -4.39 23.09 0.48
C ALA A 518 -3.09 22.31 0.63
N THR A 519 -1.96 23.03 0.65
CA THR A 519 -0.63 22.44 0.82
C THR A 519 -0.18 22.37 2.28
N SER A 520 -0.94 22.97 3.21
CA SER A 520 -0.70 23.02 4.65
C SER A 520 -2.03 23.03 5.41
N ALA A 521 -2.08 22.41 6.58
CA ALA A 521 -3.26 22.43 7.44
C ALA A 521 -3.45 23.82 8.05
N THR A 522 -4.71 24.18 8.35
CA THR A 522 -5.01 25.43 9.05
C THR A 522 -4.67 25.27 10.52
N LYS A 523 -3.76 26.10 11.05
CA LYS A 523 -3.38 26.13 12.47
C LYS A 523 -4.21 27.16 13.22
N THR A 524 -4.88 26.74 14.30
CA THR A 524 -5.56 27.61 15.26
C THR A 524 -4.99 27.35 16.65
N GLN A 525 -4.55 28.40 17.35
CA GLN A 525 -4.10 28.28 18.74
C GLN A 525 -5.22 28.72 19.70
N VAL A 526 -5.43 27.94 20.77
CA VAL A 526 -6.41 28.23 21.82
C VAL A 526 -5.81 28.02 23.20
N ALA A 527 -6.31 28.74 24.20
CA ALA A 527 -5.97 28.49 25.60
C ALA A 527 -6.61 27.18 26.07
N THR A 528 -5.88 26.43 26.90
CA THR A 528 -6.42 25.27 27.62
C THR A 528 -7.00 25.69 28.96
N VAL A 529 -7.85 24.84 29.54
CA VAL A 529 -8.34 25.01 30.90
C VAL A 529 -7.68 23.95 31.78
N ALA A 530 -6.79 24.39 32.67
CA ALA A 530 -5.98 23.51 33.53
C ALA A 530 -5.21 22.42 32.72
N GLY A 531 -4.64 22.80 31.58
CA GLY A 531 -3.89 21.90 30.70
C GLY A 531 -4.76 21.01 29.81
N LYS A 532 -6.10 21.16 29.85
CA LYS A 532 -7.05 20.36 29.06
C LYS A 532 -7.68 21.17 27.94
N LEU A 533 -7.68 20.59 26.74
CA LEU A 533 -8.40 21.08 25.57
C LEU A 533 -9.74 20.34 25.45
N SER A 534 -10.85 21.07 25.37
CA SER A 534 -12.13 20.50 24.92
C SER A 534 -12.24 20.68 23.41
N VAL A 535 -12.36 19.59 22.66
CA VAL A 535 -12.35 19.61 21.20
C VAL A 535 -13.45 18.75 20.60
N LYS A 536 -14.06 19.23 19.52
CA LYS A 536 -15.03 18.47 18.72
C LYS A 536 -14.29 17.59 17.72
N VAL A 537 -14.50 16.29 17.80
CA VAL A 537 -13.91 15.26 16.94
C VAL A 537 -14.98 14.73 15.98
N SER A 538 -14.57 14.44 14.76
CA SER A 538 -15.38 13.77 13.72
C SER A 538 -14.56 12.65 13.09
N GLU A 539 -15.07 12.04 12.02
CA GLU A 539 -14.35 11.05 11.21
C GLU A 539 -13.16 11.60 10.40
N THR A 540 -13.05 12.93 10.22
CA THR A 540 -11.85 13.52 9.61
C THR A 540 -10.80 13.67 10.69
N PRO A 541 -9.59 13.11 10.52
CA PRO A 541 -8.53 13.22 11.50
C PRO A 541 -8.19 14.68 11.85
N LEU A 542 -8.23 14.99 13.15
CA LEU A 542 -7.83 16.27 13.71
C LEU A 542 -6.49 16.11 14.42
N LEU A 543 -5.54 17.00 14.14
CA LEU A 543 -4.22 16.95 14.75
C LEU A 543 -4.12 18.03 15.84
N VAL A 544 -3.56 17.69 17.00
CA VAL A 544 -3.44 18.59 18.15
C VAL A 544 -2.05 18.49 18.78
N GLU A 545 -1.46 19.64 19.09
CA GLU A 545 -0.16 19.76 19.76
C GLU A 545 -0.30 20.66 20.99
N GLY A 546 0.35 20.30 22.09
CA GLY A 546 0.47 21.19 23.25
C GLY A 546 1.45 22.33 22.97
N ALA A 547 1.10 23.55 23.37
CA ALA A 547 1.93 24.75 23.21
C ALA A 547 2.11 25.48 24.54
N GLN A 548 3.32 26.02 24.76
CA GLN A 548 3.61 26.88 25.91
C GLN A 548 2.90 28.23 25.82
#